data_AF-A0AAQ3P6A1-F1
#
_entry.id   AF-A0AAQ3P6A1-F1
#
_cell.length_a   1.000
_cell.length_b   1.000
_cell.length_c   1.000
_cell.angle_alpha   90.00
_cell.angle_beta   90.00
_cell.angle_gamma   90.00
#
_symmetry.space_group_name_H-M   'P 1'
#
loop_
_entity.id
_entity.type
_entity.pdbx_description
1 polymer ?
#
loop_
_entity_poly.entity_id
_entity_poly.type
_entity_poly.pdbx_seq_one_letter_code
_entity_poly.pdbx_strand_id
1 'polypeptide(L)'
;IRSTRLANYEVYSDAGIDEEGDIIHLALIVGSEPLSVDEALSKSDWRGAMIEELKSIEKNQTWKLMDLSCGKRSIGVKWIFKTKRNPDGTILKHKARLVAKGFLQKKGVDFTEVYAPVARLETICLIIAVACAKNWFLSALDVKSAFLHGLLKEEVYIKQPPGFIKEGKEQQVYKLERALYGLRQAPRAWNKRINTFFFKKGFERCIA
;
A
#
# COMPACT_ATOMS: atom_id res chain seq x y z
N ILE A 1 24.56 34.62 -27.41
CA ILE A 1 25.18 34.44 -26.08
C ILE A 1 24.46 33.28 -25.39
N ARG A 2 24.98 32.05 -25.52
CA ARG A 2 24.40 30.85 -24.89
C ARG A 2 24.89 30.80 -23.43
N SER A 3 23.95 30.66 -22.50
CA SER A 3 24.21 30.62 -21.06
C SER A 3 25.01 29.36 -20.68
N THR A 4 26.21 29.56 -20.18
CA THR A 4 27.17 28.58 -19.65
C THR A 4 26.80 28.11 -18.23
N ARG A 5 25.56 27.66 -18.01
CA ARG A 5 25.10 27.28 -16.65
C ARG A 5 24.63 25.83 -16.44
N LEU A 6 24.84 24.94 -17.42
CA LEU A 6 24.45 23.53 -17.30
C LEU A 6 25.45 22.58 -18.00
N ALA A 7 26.72 22.60 -17.60
CA ALA A 7 27.75 21.73 -18.21
C ALA A 7 28.12 20.49 -17.37
N ASN A 8 27.61 20.33 -16.15
CA ASN A 8 28.00 19.23 -15.25
C ASN A 8 26.77 18.47 -14.73
N TYR A 9 26.02 17.82 -15.61
CA TYR A 9 25.04 16.82 -15.21
C TYR A 9 25.23 15.55 -16.04
N GLU A 10 25.35 14.42 -15.38
CA GLU A 10 25.22 13.12 -16.05
C GLU A 10 23.74 12.78 -16.12
N VAL A 11 23.25 12.59 -17.35
CA VAL A 11 21.90 12.07 -17.59
C VAL A 11 21.97 10.56 -17.44
N TYR A 12 21.48 10.05 -16.31
CA TYR A 12 21.16 8.64 -16.22
C TYR A 12 19.81 8.42 -16.91
N SER A 13 19.85 7.62 -17.98
CA SER A 13 18.65 7.12 -18.64
C SER A 13 17.93 6.17 -17.67
N ASP A 14 16.83 6.65 -17.07
CA ASP A 14 15.95 5.90 -16.15
C ASP A 14 15.20 4.73 -16.86
N ALA A 15 15.60 4.39 -18.08
CA ALA A 15 15.03 3.32 -18.91
C ALA A 15 15.89 2.05 -18.97
N GLY A 16 17.06 2.03 -18.34
CA GLY A 16 17.87 0.82 -18.17
C GLY A 16 17.53 0.13 -16.86
N ILE A 17 16.64 -0.87 -16.89
CA ILE A 17 16.64 -1.89 -15.82
C ILE A 17 17.86 -2.76 -16.10
N ASP A 18 19.03 -2.39 -15.57
CA ASP A 18 20.22 -3.21 -15.62
C ASP A 18 20.23 -4.20 -14.43
N GLU A 19 20.76 -5.41 -14.66
CA GLU A 19 20.92 -6.41 -13.60
C GLU A 19 21.85 -5.89 -12.48
N GLU A 20 22.72 -4.93 -12.78
CA GLU A 20 23.66 -4.31 -11.84
C GLU A 20 23.00 -3.34 -10.87
N GLY A 21 22.03 -2.53 -11.28
CA GLY A 21 21.24 -1.69 -10.37
C GLY A 21 20.39 -2.50 -9.39
N ASP A 22 19.83 -3.62 -9.86
CA ASP A 22 19.13 -4.58 -9.00
C ASP A 22 20.09 -5.29 -8.03
N ILE A 23 21.30 -5.67 -8.48
CA ILE A 23 22.34 -6.26 -7.62
C ILE A 23 22.84 -5.28 -6.56
N ILE A 24 23.04 -4.00 -6.89
CA ILE A 24 23.48 -2.97 -5.92
C ILE A 24 22.37 -2.69 -4.90
N HIS A 25 21.11 -2.59 -5.36
CA HIS A 25 19.97 -2.40 -4.46
C HIS A 25 19.73 -3.64 -3.58
N LEU A 26 19.90 -4.86 -4.13
CA LEU A 26 19.86 -6.11 -3.36
C LEU A 26 21.02 -6.18 -2.36
N ALA A 27 22.26 -5.86 -2.75
CA ALA A 27 23.44 -5.88 -1.90
C ALA A 27 23.37 -4.87 -0.74
N LEU A 28 22.75 -3.70 -0.95
CA LEU A 28 22.46 -2.73 0.12
C LEU A 28 21.33 -3.18 1.07
N ILE A 29 20.46 -4.10 0.61
CA ILE A 29 19.34 -4.67 1.39
C ILE A 29 19.78 -5.90 2.20
N VAL A 30 20.76 -6.68 1.72
CA VAL A 30 21.30 -7.87 2.40
C VAL A 30 21.64 -7.54 3.86
N GLY A 31 20.87 -8.10 4.79
CA GLY A 31 21.06 -7.98 6.24
C GLY A 31 20.21 -6.93 6.98
N SER A 32 19.47 -6.06 6.27
CA SER A 32 18.70 -4.98 6.93
C SER A 32 17.19 -5.25 7.07
N GLU A 33 16.62 -6.13 6.24
CA GLU A 33 15.20 -6.48 6.24
C GLU A 33 15.06 -8.00 6.44
N PRO A 34 14.18 -8.46 7.34
CA PRO A 34 14.03 -9.88 7.61
C PRO A 34 13.42 -10.58 6.40
N LEU A 35 13.95 -11.74 6.06
CA LEU A 35 13.52 -12.53 4.90
C LEU A 35 12.40 -13.51 5.25
N SER A 36 12.26 -13.84 6.54
CA SER A 36 11.24 -14.73 7.06
C SER A 36 10.44 -14.08 8.19
N VAL A 37 9.25 -14.61 8.43
CA VAL A 37 8.39 -14.19 9.53
C VAL A 37 9.04 -14.56 10.87
N ASP A 38 9.69 -15.72 10.96
CA ASP A 38 10.34 -16.18 12.18
C ASP A 38 11.52 -15.28 12.55
N GLU A 39 12.31 -14.83 11.56
CA GLU A 39 13.37 -13.84 11.77
C GLU A 39 12.82 -12.48 12.20
N ALA A 40 11.69 -12.05 11.63
CA ALA A 40 11.04 -10.81 12.03
C ALA A 40 10.47 -10.88 13.45
N LEU A 41 9.94 -12.04 13.87
CA LEU A 41 9.37 -12.24 15.20
C LEU A 41 10.44 -12.33 16.30
N SER A 42 11.65 -12.80 15.97
CA SER A 42 12.76 -12.87 16.93
C SER A 42 13.36 -11.50 17.26
N LYS A 43 13.19 -10.52 16.37
CA LYS A 43 13.66 -9.13 16.55
C LYS A 43 12.54 -8.24 17.11
N SER A 44 12.78 -7.60 18.26
CA SER A 44 11.79 -6.77 18.96
C SER A 44 11.19 -5.66 18.09
N ASP A 45 12.03 -5.00 17.28
CA ASP A 45 11.63 -3.85 16.49
C ASP A 45 10.67 -4.23 15.35
N TRP A 46 10.94 -5.37 14.72
CA TRP A 46 10.09 -5.92 13.65
C TRP A 46 8.78 -6.47 14.20
N ARG A 47 8.83 -7.21 15.31
CA ARG A 47 7.63 -7.65 16.03
C ARG A 47 6.76 -6.46 16.44
N GLY A 48 7.37 -5.39 16.95
CA GLY A 48 6.69 -4.14 17.27
C GLY A 48 5.99 -3.54 16.05
N ALA A 49 6.69 -3.44 14.92
CA ALA A 49 6.11 -2.94 13.67
C ALA A 49 4.95 -3.80 13.15
N MET A 50 5.02 -5.13 13.30
CA MET A 50 3.92 -6.04 12.93
C MET A 50 2.69 -5.82 13.82
N ILE A 51 2.89 -5.67 15.14
CA ILE A 51 1.82 -5.40 16.09
C ILE A 51 1.16 -4.04 15.80
N GLU A 52 1.94 -3.01 15.50
CA GLU A 52 1.39 -1.69 15.13
C GLU A 52 0.51 -1.77 13.88
N GLU A 53 0.93 -2.53 12.86
CA GLU A 53 0.13 -2.74 11.66
C GLU A 53 -1.18 -3.47 11.98
N LEU A 54 -1.15 -4.54 12.79
CA LEU A 54 -2.37 -5.23 13.19
C LEU A 54 -3.32 -4.32 13.99
N LYS A 55 -2.79 -3.51 14.92
CA LYS A 55 -3.57 -2.51 15.65
C LYS A 55 -4.22 -1.50 14.70
N SER A 56 -3.52 -1.06 13.66
CA SER A 56 -4.08 -0.17 12.63
C SER A 56 -5.22 -0.84 11.86
N ILE A 57 -5.07 -2.12 11.49
CA ILE A 57 -6.09 -2.89 10.78
C ILE A 57 -7.34 -3.10 11.65
N GLU A 58 -7.15 -3.45 12.92
CA GLU A 58 -8.22 -3.66 13.90
C GLU A 58 -8.95 -2.37 14.26
N LYS A 59 -8.21 -1.26 14.47
CA LYS A 59 -8.79 0.08 14.70
C LYS A 59 -9.67 0.52 13.54
N ASN A 60 -9.27 0.18 12.31
CA ASN A 60 -10.07 0.44 11.12
C ASN A 60 -11.20 -0.56 10.92
N GLN A 61 -11.40 -1.54 11.83
CA GLN A 61 -12.40 -2.60 11.71
C GLN A 61 -12.37 -3.26 10.32
N THR A 62 -11.15 -3.51 9.81
CA THR A 62 -10.94 -3.96 8.43
C THR A 62 -11.48 -5.36 8.20
N TRP A 63 -11.50 -6.18 9.26
CA TRP A 63 -11.88 -7.58 9.17
C TRP A 63 -12.60 -8.09 10.41
N LYS A 64 -13.19 -9.28 10.29
CA LYS A 64 -13.76 -10.05 11.41
C LYS A 64 -13.36 -11.52 11.31
N LEU A 65 -13.01 -12.11 12.45
CA LEU A 65 -12.65 -13.53 12.52
C LEU A 65 -13.91 -14.38 12.49
N MET A 66 -13.93 -15.42 11.66
CA MET A 66 -15.07 -16.33 11.53
C MET A 66 -14.66 -17.69 10.95
N ASP A 67 -15.54 -18.67 11.09
CA ASP A 67 -15.38 -19.96 10.43
C ASP A 67 -15.60 -19.83 8.92
N LEU A 68 -14.78 -20.55 8.15
CA LEU A 68 -14.93 -20.59 6.70
C LEU A 68 -16.05 -21.58 6.35
N SER A 69 -17.15 -21.05 5.79
CA SER A 69 -18.25 -21.87 5.29
C SER A 69 -17.80 -22.78 4.13
N CYS A 70 -18.45 -23.95 4.03
CA CYS A 70 -18.15 -24.94 3.01
C CYS A 70 -18.22 -24.33 1.60
N GLY A 71 -17.24 -24.65 0.74
CA GLY A 71 -17.18 -24.18 -0.65
C GLY A 71 -16.55 -22.80 -0.85
N LYS A 72 -16.29 -22.03 0.23
CA LYS A 72 -15.58 -20.74 0.13
C LYS A 72 -14.06 -20.93 0.24
N ARG A 73 -13.29 -20.02 -0.36
CA ARG A 73 -11.82 -20.03 -0.31
C ARG A 73 -11.29 -18.82 0.42
N SER A 74 -10.18 -19.01 1.13
CA SER A 74 -9.43 -17.92 1.74
C SER A 74 -8.14 -17.64 0.96
N ILE A 75 -7.80 -16.35 0.87
CA ILE A 75 -6.58 -15.87 0.21
C ILE A 75 -5.44 -15.85 1.24
N GLY A 76 -4.26 -16.29 0.84
CA GLY A 76 -3.08 -16.16 1.69
C GLY A 76 -2.67 -14.69 1.87
N VAL A 77 -2.07 -14.38 3.00
CA VAL A 77 -1.42 -13.08 3.24
C VAL A 77 0.09 -13.27 3.37
N LYS A 78 0.84 -12.17 3.22
CA LYS A 78 2.27 -12.12 3.50
C LYS A 78 2.64 -10.82 4.18
N TRP A 79 3.70 -10.87 4.97
CA TRP A 79 4.32 -9.67 5.52
C TRP A 79 5.29 -9.06 4.51
N ILE A 80 5.25 -7.74 4.39
CA ILE A 80 6.26 -6.95 3.68
C ILE A 80 6.95 -6.07 4.71
N PHE A 81 8.27 -6.22 4.78
CA PHE A 81 9.12 -5.47 5.69
C PHE A 81 9.85 -4.38 4.92
N LYS A 82 10.00 -3.21 5.53
CA LYS A 82 10.80 -2.12 4.97
C LYS A 82 11.46 -1.32 6.07
N THR A 83 12.76 -1.11 5.96
CA THR A 83 13.48 -0.20 6.84
C THR A 83 13.43 1.21 6.26
N LYS A 84 12.92 2.17 7.02
CA LYS A 84 12.95 3.59 6.67
C LYS A 84 14.18 4.23 7.29
N ARG A 85 14.97 4.91 6.46
CA ARG A 85 16.20 5.60 6.87
C ARG A 85 16.05 7.10 6.69
N ASN A 86 16.76 7.85 7.53
CA ASN A 86 16.95 9.29 7.39
C ASN A 86 17.95 9.59 6.25
N PRO A 87 18.05 10.85 5.78
CA PRO A 87 19.04 11.26 4.79
C PRO A 87 20.49 10.99 5.22
N ASP A 88 20.76 10.97 6.53
CA ASP A 88 22.06 10.65 7.12
C ASP A 88 22.35 9.13 7.20
N GLY A 89 21.42 8.28 6.74
CA GLY A 89 21.54 6.83 6.74
C GLY A 89 21.10 6.12 8.03
N THR A 90 20.76 6.85 9.09
CA THR A 90 20.28 6.27 10.35
C THR A 90 18.88 5.66 10.21
N ILE A 91 18.56 4.64 11.01
CA ILE A 91 17.24 4.01 10.97
C ILE A 91 16.22 4.96 11.60
N LEU A 92 15.28 5.43 10.78
CA LEU A 92 14.14 6.22 11.23
C LEU A 92 13.07 5.32 11.84
N LYS A 93 12.70 4.23 11.14
CA LYS A 93 11.65 3.31 11.59
C LYS A 93 11.65 1.99 10.81
N HIS A 94 11.37 0.89 11.51
CA HIS A 94 10.98 -0.38 10.90
C HIS A 94 9.48 -0.38 10.55
N LYS A 95 9.15 -0.76 9.31
CA LYS A 95 7.77 -0.79 8.82
C LYS A 95 7.41 -2.19 8.35
N ALA A 96 6.41 -2.79 8.99
CA ALA A 96 5.76 -3.99 8.50
C ALA A 96 4.42 -3.63 7.85
N ARG A 97 4.04 -4.36 6.81
CA ARG A 97 2.70 -4.30 6.22
C ARG A 97 2.17 -5.69 5.97
N LEU A 98 0.90 -5.92 6.30
CA LEU A 98 0.24 -7.16 5.94
C LEU A 98 -0.48 -7.01 4.60
N VAL A 99 -0.10 -7.85 3.64
CA VAL A 99 -0.55 -7.73 2.25
C VAL A 99 -1.24 -9.03 1.83
N ALA A 100 -2.43 -8.92 1.26
CA ALA A 100 -3.12 -10.03 0.63
C ALA A 100 -2.38 -10.46 -0.64
N LYS A 101 -2.31 -11.77 -0.90
CA LYS A 101 -1.78 -12.34 -2.14
C LYS A 101 -2.81 -12.19 -3.27
N GLY A 102 -3.21 -10.96 -3.59
CA GLY A 102 -4.31 -10.68 -4.53
C GLY A 102 -4.03 -11.09 -5.98
N PHE A 103 -2.77 -11.41 -6.33
CA PHE A 103 -2.47 -12.05 -7.61
C PHE A 103 -3.17 -13.41 -7.78
N LEU A 104 -3.51 -14.09 -6.67
CA LEU A 104 -4.27 -15.35 -6.64
C LEU A 104 -5.79 -15.15 -6.77
N GLN A 105 -6.29 -13.91 -6.78
CA GLN A 105 -7.73 -13.63 -6.94
C GLN A 105 -8.19 -13.91 -8.37
N LYS A 106 -9.43 -14.41 -8.49
CA LYS A 106 -10.10 -14.68 -9.76
C LYS A 106 -11.21 -13.66 -10.03
N LYS A 107 -11.18 -13.05 -11.22
CA LYS A 107 -12.27 -12.17 -11.69
C LYS A 107 -13.57 -12.98 -11.79
N GLY A 108 -14.69 -12.39 -11.39
CA GLY A 108 -16.00 -13.02 -11.33
C GLY A 108 -16.26 -13.85 -10.07
N VAL A 109 -15.22 -14.12 -9.26
CA VAL A 109 -15.34 -14.82 -7.98
C VAL A 109 -14.97 -13.87 -6.83
N ASP A 110 -13.73 -13.39 -6.82
CA ASP A 110 -13.19 -12.57 -5.72
C ASP A 110 -13.33 -11.06 -5.97
N PHE A 111 -13.52 -10.67 -7.23
CA PHE A 111 -13.76 -9.29 -7.64
C PHE A 111 -14.45 -9.23 -9.01
N THR A 112 -15.19 -8.15 -9.26
CA THR A 112 -15.83 -7.88 -10.56
C THR A 112 -15.07 -6.82 -11.36
N GLU A 113 -14.70 -5.72 -10.70
CA GLU A 113 -14.05 -4.56 -11.29
C GLU A 113 -12.94 -4.04 -10.38
N VAL A 114 -11.83 -3.64 -10.99
CA VAL A 114 -10.58 -3.22 -10.31
C VAL A 114 -10.12 -1.83 -10.71
N TYR A 115 -10.73 -1.26 -11.75
CA TYR A 115 -10.28 0.01 -12.31
C TYR A 115 -10.41 1.13 -11.29
N ALA A 116 -9.33 1.88 -11.12
CA ALA A 116 -9.28 3.11 -10.35
C ALA A 116 -8.50 4.15 -11.17
N PRO A 117 -9.01 5.37 -11.33
CA PRO A 117 -8.30 6.43 -12.03
C PRO A 117 -7.04 6.81 -11.24
N VAL A 118 -5.93 6.97 -11.97
CA VAL A 118 -4.66 7.48 -11.43
C VAL A 118 -4.38 8.81 -12.11
N ALA A 119 -4.09 9.84 -11.31
CA ALA A 119 -3.70 11.13 -11.84
C ALA A 119 -2.38 10.99 -12.59
N ARG A 120 -2.33 11.51 -13.81
CA ARG A 120 -1.09 11.55 -14.58
C ARG A 120 -0.23 12.72 -14.12
N LEU A 121 1.09 12.59 -14.28
CA LEU A 121 2.03 13.62 -13.85
C LEU A 121 1.81 14.93 -14.62
N GLU A 122 1.51 14.83 -15.91
CA GLU A 122 1.22 15.97 -16.78
C GLU A 122 0.01 16.76 -16.28
N THR A 123 -1.05 16.06 -15.83
CA THR A 123 -2.23 16.68 -15.23
C THR A 123 -1.89 17.39 -13.92
N ILE A 124 -1.06 16.77 -13.08
CA ILE A 124 -0.61 17.39 -11.81
C ILE A 124 0.22 18.65 -12.11
N CYS A 125 1.18 18.58 -13.03
CA CYS A 125 1.98 19.72 -13.46
C CYS A 125 1.12 20.85 -14.04
N LEU A 126 0.12 20.52 -14.86
CA LEU A 126 -0.82 21.51 -15.41
C LEU A 126 -1.60 22.22 -14.29
N ILE A 127 -2.13 21.47 -13.31
CA ILE A 127 -2.85 22.05 -12.17
C ILE A 127 -1.93 23.01 -11.38
N ILE A 128 -0.67 22.63 -11.17
CA ILE A 128 0.32 23.48 -10.48
C ILE A 128 0.58 24.75 -11.28
N ALA A 129 0.81 24.64 -12.60
CA ALA A 129 1.06 25.79 -13.46
C ALA A 129 -0.12 26.78 -13.47
N VAL A 130 -1.35 26.27 -13.55
CA VAL A 130 -2.57 27.10 -13.47
C VAL A 130 -2.67 27.78 -12.10
N ALA A 131 -2.42 27.05 -11.00
CA ALA A 131 -2.44 27.63 -9.67
C ALA A 131 -1.41 28.75 -9.51
N CYS A 132 -0.19 28.58 -10.01
CA CYS A 132 0.83 29.64 -10.02
C CYS A 132 0.38 30.86 -10.84
N ALA A 133 -0.14 30.64 -12.06
CA ALA A 133 -0.60 31.72 -12.93
C ALA A 133 -1.80 32.50 -12.36
N LYS A 134 -2.63 31.84 -11.55
CA LYS A 134 -3.83 32.43 -10.91
C LYS A 134 -3.59 32.85 -9.46
N ASN A 135 -2.36 32.69 -8.96
CA ASN A 135 -1.99 32.93 -7.56
C ASN A 135 -2.90 32.18 -6.55
N TRP A 136 -3.23 30.94 -6.87
CA TRP A 136 -4.03 30.06 -6.02
C TRP A 136 -3.17 29.31 -5.00
N PHE A 137 -3.71 29.13 -3.79
CA PHE A 137 -3.11 28.27 -2.79
C PHE A 137 -3.33 26.79 -3.13
N LEU A 138 -2.27 26.00 -3.07
CA LEU A 138 -2.32 24.55 -3.21
C LEU A 138 -2.13 23.88 -1.85
N SER A 139 -2.88 22.81 -1.62
CA SER A 139 -2.74 21.96 -0.44
C SER A 139 -2.68 20.50 -0.88
N ALA A 140 -1.70 19.76 -0.35
CA ALA A 140 -1.53 18.33 -0.59
C ALA A 140 -1.86 17.53 0.67
N LEU A 141 -2.50 16.38 0.50
CA LEU A 141 -2.89 15.49 1.59
C LEU A 141 -2.36 14.08 1.32
N ASP A 142 -1.53 13.56 2.23
CA ASP A 142 -1.16 12.13 2.26
C ASP A 142 -2.01 11.41 3.31
N VAL A 143 -2.84 10.47 2.86
CA VAL A 143 -3.74 9.71 3.73
C VAL A 143 -3.06 8.44 4.20
N LYS A 144 -2.78 8.39 5.50
CA LYS A 144 -2.24 7.18 6.16
C LYS A 144 -3.21 6.01 5.99
N SER A 145 -2.68 4.87 5.58
CA SER A 145 -3.44 3.61 5.45
C SER A 145 -4.69 3.72 4.57
N ALA A 146 -4.63 4.53 3.50
CA ALA A 146 -5.73 4.83 2.60
C ALA A 146 -6.62 3.61 2.22
N PHE A 147 -6.01 2.48 1.85
CA PHE A 147 -6.77 1.28 1.45
C PHE A 147 -7.62 0.69 2.58
N LEU A 148 -7.16 0.76 3.84
CA LEU A 148 -7.90 0.26 5.00
C LEU A 148 -9.17 1.07 5.26
N HIS A 149 -9.35 2.23 4.65
CA HIS A 149 -10.59 3.02 4.72
C HIS A 149 -11.59 2.69 3.61
N GLY A 150 -11.16 2.01 2.54
CA GLY A 150 -12.01 1.62 1.42
C GLY A 150 -12.94 0.48 1.80
N LEU A 151 -14.25 0.69 1.75
CA LEU A 151 -15.22 -0.38 2.01
C LEU A 151 -15.15 -1.43 0.90
N LEU A 152 -15.09 -2.70 1.29
CA LEU A 152 -15.09 -3.81 0.34
C LEU A 152 -16.54 -4.24 0.10
N LYS A 153 -16.94 -4.31 -1.17
CA LYS A 153 -18.29 -4.79 -1.53
C LYS A 153 -18.32 -6.30 -1.69
N GLU A 154 -17.24 -6.84 -2.23
CA GLU A 154 -17.09 -8.25 -2.53
C GLU A 154 -16.74 -9.02 -1.26
N GLU A 155 -17.21 -10.26 -1.19
CA GLU A 155 -16.94 -11.10 -0.04
C GLU A 155 -15.58 -11.76 -0.19
N VAL A 156 -14.59 -11.27 0.58
CA VAL A 156 -13.22 -11.77 0.54
C VAL A 156 -12.80 -12.29 1.90
N TYR A 157 -12.21 -13.48 1.89
CA TYR A 157 -11.64 -14.11 3.08
C TYR A 157 -10.13 -14.18 2.95
N ILE A 158 -9.43 -13.98 4.06
CA ILE A 158 -7.99 -14.14 4.13
C ILE A 158 -7.61 -15.08 5.28
N LYS A 159 -6.48 -15.76 5.12
CA LYS A 159 -5.86 -16.52 6.22
C LYS A 159 -5.40 -15.58 7.32
N GLN A 160 -5.32 -16.09 8.53
CA GLN A 160 -4.75 -15.35 9.65
C GLN A 160 -3.27 -14.96 9.37
N PRO A 161 -2.80 -13.81 9.88
CA PRO A 161 -1.43 -13.37 9.65
C PRO A 161 -0.43 -14.39 10.21
N PRO A 162 0.57 -14.82 9.41
CA PRO A 162 1.66 -15.65 9.92
C PRO A 162 2.30 -14.99 11.15
N GLY A 163 2.54 -15.77 12.21
CA GLY A 163 3.05 -15.28 13.48
C GLY A 163 2.00 -14.74 14.46
N PHE A 164 0.74 -14.61 14.04
CA PHE A 164 -0.36 -14.04 14.84
C PHE A 164 -1.65 -14.85 14.67
N ILE A 165 -1.53 -16.17 14.67
CA ILE A 165 -2.67 -17.09 14.67
C ILE A 165 -3.29 -17.10 16.08
N LYS A 166 -4.61 -17.04 16.20
CA LYS A 166 -5.29 -17.15 17.49
C LYS A 166 -5.37 -18.62 17.93
N GLU A 167 -4.85 -18.87 19.13
CA GLU A 167 -4.89 -20.18 19.78
C GLU A 167 -6.34 -20.67 19.95
N GLY A 168 -6.58 -21.94 19.62
CA GLY A 168 -7.89 -22.59 19.61
C GLY A 168 -8.79 -22.17 18.45
N LYS A 169 -8.29 -21.35 17.52
CA LYS A 169 -9.04 -20.82 16.35
C LYS A 169 -8.20 -20.89 15.08
N GLU A 170 -7.30 -21.87 14.98
CA GLU A 170 -6.30 -21.98 13.92
C GLU A 170 -6.94 -22.14 12.53
N GLN A 171 -8.11 -22.79 12.47
CA GLN A 171 -8.86 -23.01 11.23
C GLN A 171 -9.75 -21.82 10.84
N GLN A 172 -9.90 -20.83 11.72
CA GLN A 172 -10.70 -19.64 11.43
C GLN A 172 -9.97 -18.70 10.46
N VAL A 173 -10.76 -17.93 9.71
CA VAL A 173 -10.29 -16.99 8.71
C VAL A 173 -10.82 -15.59 9.00
N TYR A 174 -10.18 -14.58 8.43
CA TYR A 174 -10.68 -13.21 8.50
C TYR A 174 -11.53 -12.89 7.26
N LYS A 175 -12.79 -12.50 7.46
CA LYS A 175 -13.61 -11.87 6.43
C LYS A 175 -13.30 -10.38 6.40
N LEU A 176 -12.98 -9.86 5.22
CA LEU A 176 -12.66 -8.45 5.01
C LEU A 176 -13.94 -7.62 4.84
N GLU A 177 -14.09 -6.60 5.68
CA GLU A 177 -15.11 -5.55 5.58
C GLU A 177 -14.56 -4.32 4.83
N ARG A 178 -13.24 -4.12 4.89
CA ARG A 178 -12.51 -3.06 4.18
C ARG A 178 -11.35 -3.65 3.40
N ALA A 179 -10.91 -2.92 2.39
CA ALA A 179 -9.84 -3.36 1.51
C ALA A 179 -8.50 -3.46 2.26
N LEU A 180 -7.79 -4.56 2.02
CA LEU A 180 -6.41 -4.74 2.45
C LEU A 180 -5.46 -4.46 1.29
N TYR A 181 -4.21 -4.12 1.61
CA TYR A 181 -3.14 -4.01 0.61
C TYR A 181 -3.03 -5.29 -0.22
N GLY A 182 -2.68 -5.14 -1.51
CA GLY A 182 -2.45 -6.26 -2.41
C GLY A 182 -3.69 -6.88 -3.02
N LEU A 183 -4.90 -6.57 -2.53
CA LEU A 183 -6.14 -6.91 -3.24
C LEU A 183 -6.22 -6.14 -4.55
N ARG A 184 -6.68 -6.80 -5.62
CA ARG A 184 -6.80 -6.17 -6.94
C ARG A 184 -7.80 -5.01 -6.95
N GLN A 185 -8.86 -5.09 -6.16
CA GLN A 185 -9.91 -4.05 -6.07
C GLN A 185 -9.63 -2.96 -5.02
N ALA A 186 -8.55 -3.05 -4.24
CA ALA A 186 -8.27 -2.08 -3.16
C ALA A 186 -8.16 -0.62 -3.64
N PRO A 187 -7.48 -0.31 -4.77
CA PRO A 187 -7.42 1.06 -5.28
C PRO A 187 -8.81 1.63 -5.61
N ARG A 188 -9.68 0.81 -6.20
CA ARG A 188 -11.06 1.19 -6.54
C ARG A 188 -11.90 1.44 -5.30
N ALA A 189 -11.82 0.56 -4.30
CA ALA A 189 -12.52 0.73 -3.04
C ALA A 189 -12.14 2.04 -2.35
N TRP A 190 -10.84 2.38 -2.36
CA TRP A 190 -10.35 3.66 -1.85
C TRP A 190 -10.84 4.85 -2.68
N ASN A 191 -10.69 4.81 -4.00
CA ASN A 191 -11.12 5.88 -4.89
C ASN A 191 -12.62 6.20 -4.70
N LYS A 192 -13.45 5.15 -4.59
CA LYS A 192 -14.89 5.33 -4.32
C LYS A 192 -15.13 5.99 -2.95
N ARG A 193 -14.41 5.56 -1.92
CA ARG A 193 -14.54 6.11 -0.56
C ARG A 193 -14.20 7.59 -0.53
N ILE A 194 -13.06 7.99 -1.11
CA ILE A 194 -12.58 9.37 -1.08
C ILE A 194 -13.45 10.28 -1.95
N ASN A 195 -13.87 9.83 -3.15
CA ASN A 195 -14.81 10.58 -3.99
C ASN A 195 -16.14 10.83 -3.27
N THR A 196 -16.69 9.80 -2.61
CA THR A 196 -17.94 9.93 -1.85
C THR A 196 -17.79 10.93 -0.70
N PHE A 197 -16.63 10.95 -0.03
CA PHE A 197 -16.35 11.91 1.03
C PHE A 197 -16.29 13.34 0.51
N PHE A 198 -15.55 13.59 -0.57
CA PHE A 198 -15.41 14.92 -1.16
C PHE A 198 -16.72 15.44 -1.75
N PHE A 199 -17.49 14.59 -2.44
CA PHE A 199 -18.81 14.94 -2.94
C PHE A 199 -19.75 15.39 -1.81
N LYS A 200 -19.76 14.68 -0.67
CA LYS A 200 -20.53 15.06 0.52
C LYS A 200 -20.06 16.38 1.16
N LYS A 201 -18.83 16.81 0.88
CA LYS A 201 -18.27 18.08 1.33
C LYS A 201 -18.47 19.21 0.30
N GLY A 202 -19.21 18.97 -0.78
CA GLY A 202 -19.51 19.96 -1.82
C GLY A 202 -18.41 20.11 -2.87
N PHE A 203 -17.42 19.20 -2.89
CA PHE A 203 -16.40 19.21 -3.95
C PHE A 203 -16.90 18.46 -5.17
N GLU A 204 -16.60 19.01 -6.33
CA GLU A 204 -16.84 18.37 -7.62
C GLU A 204 -15.57 17.74 -8.15
N ARG A 205 -15.71 16.58 -8.80
CA ARG A 205 -14.57 15.88 -9.38
C ARG A 205 -14.15 16.61 -10.65
N CYS A 206 -12.88 16.97 -10.74
CA CYS A 206 -12.30 17.47 -11.98
C CYS A 206 -12.41 16.40 -13.09
N ILE A 207 -13.04 16.78 -14.20
CA ILE A 207 -13.17 15.97 -15.41
C ILE A 207 -11.99 16.35 -16.30
N ALA A 208 -10.85 15.68 -16.10
CA ALA A 208 -9.65 15.83 -16.92
C ALA A 208 -9.23 14.46 -17.45
#